data_AF-A0A0F9DB76-F1
#
_entry.id   AF-A0A0F9DB76-F1
#
_cell.length_a   1.000
_cell.length_b   1.000
_cell.length_c   1.000
_cell.angle_alpha   90.00
_cell.angle_beta   90.00
_cell.angle_gamma   90.00
#
_symmetry.space_group_name_H-M   'P 1'
#
loop_
_entity.id
_entity.type
_entity.pdbx_description
1 polymer ?
#
loop_
_entity_poly.entity_id
_entity_poly.type
_entity_poly.pdbx_seq_one_letter_code
_entity_poly.pdbx_strand_id
1 'polypeptide(L)'
;MQQLALADALHRERMKEYRRRYRRRHPDRVNEANRRTWNGFAPERRQAYQAVRNALRRGEIKQEPCEVCGDKNSHAHHDNYTRPLEIVWFCRIHHAERHGVPSPTDRTSLRARPLDAA
;
A
#
# COMPACT_ATOMS: atom_id res chain seq x y z
N MET A 1 9.49 -0.85 27.69
CA MET A 1 9.08 -1.61 26.48
C MET A 1 7.58 -1.52 26.20
N GLN A 2 6.70 -1.80 27.17
CA GLN A 2 5.24 -1.73 26.97
C GLN A 2 4.68 -0.30 26.81
N GLN A 3 5.23 0.70 27.52
CA GLN A 3 4.74 2.09 27.46
C GLN A 3 4.95 2.78 26.09
N LEU A 4 6.07 2.53 25.40
CA LEU A 4 6.35 3.08 24.07
C LEU A 4 5.41 2.50 23.00
N ALA A 5 5.15 1.19 23.05
CA ALA A 5 4.23 0.52 22.12
C ALA A 5 2.78 1.02 22.26
N LEU A 6 2.36 1.38 23.49
CA LEU A 6 1.06 1.98 23.75
C LEU A 6 0.96 3.39 23.16
N ALA A 7 2.00 4.21 23.33
CA ALA A 7 2.06 5.56 22.75
C ALA A 7 1.95 5.53 21.22
N ASP A 8 2.64 4.59 20.56
CA ASP A 8 2.55 4.38 19.11
C ASP A 8 1.15 3.93 18.67
N ALA A 9 0.51 3.04 19.43
CA ALA A 9 -0.86 2.61 19.15
C ALA A 9 -1.85 3.78 19.26
N LEU A 10 -1.77 4.57 20.33
CA LEU A 10 -2.61 5.75 20.54
C LEU A 10 -2.38 6.82 19.47
N HIS A 11 -1.13 7.05 19.07
CA HIS A 11 -0.81 7.96 17.98
C HIS A 11 -1.43 7.49 16.65
N ARG A 12 -1.31 6.20 16.32
CA ARG A 12 -1.90 5.62 15.11
C ARG A 12 -3.42 5.79 15.07
N GLU A 13 -4.11 5.50 16.17
CA GLU A 13 -5.56 5.68 16.26
C GLU A 13 -5.97 7.15 16.16
N ARG A 14 -5.26 8.07 16.84
CA ARG A 14 -5.49 9.51 16.72
C ARG A 14 -5.35 10.00 15.28
N MET A 15 -4.30 9.55 14.58
CA MET A 15 -4.07 9.93 13.18
C MET A 15 -5.13 9.34 12.25
N LYS A 16 -5.62 8.13 12.52
CA LYS A 16 -6.71 7.51 11.77
C LYS A 16 -8.01 8.31 11.91
N GLU A 17 -8.38 8.70 13.12
CA GLU A 17 -9.57 9.52 13.36
C GLU A 17 -9.43 10.93 12.77
N TYR A 18 -8.25 11.55 12.88
CA TYR A 18 -7.95 12.82 12.22
C TYR A 18 -8.19 12.75 10.71
N ARG A 19 -7.63 11.74 10.03
CA ARG A 19 -7.82 11.53 8.57
C ARG A 19 -9.29 11.30 8.22
N ARG A 20 -10.03 10.54 9.05
CA ARG A 20 -11.46 10.29 8.87
C ARG A 20 -12.28 11.59 8.97
N ARG A 21 -12.03 12.42 9.99
CA ARG A 21 -12.67 13.72 10.15
C ARG A 21 -12.33 14.68 9.02
N TYR A 22 -11.07 14.74 8.63
CA TYR A 22 -10.62 15.57 7.50
C TYR A 22 -11.34 15.19 6.21
N ARG A 23 -11.41 13.90 5.88
CA ARG A 23 -12.12 13.42 4.68
C ARG A 23 -13.62 13.75 4.71
N ARG A 24 -14.27 13.71 5.88
CA ARG A 24 -15.69 14.08 6.04
C ARG A 24 -15.93 15.58 5.86
N ARG A 25 -15.03 16.43 6.37
CA ARG A 25 -15.14 17.90 6.27
C ARG A 25 -14.72 18.44 4.91
N HIS A 26 -13.85 17.72 4.21
CA HIS A 26 -13.28 18.17 2.94
C HIS A 26 -13.36 17.07 1.85
N PRO A 27 -14.57 16.57 1.53
CA PRO A 27 -14.72 15.50 0.54
C PRO A 27 -14.20 15.95 -0.83
N ASP A 28 -14.49 17.18 -1.25
CA ASP A 28 -14.09 17.68 -2.57
C ASP A 28 -12.58 17.79 -2.71
N ARG A 29 -11.87 18.28 -1.67
CA ARG A 29 -10.40 18.36 -1.70
C ARG A 29 -9.76 16.98 -1.79
N VAL A 30 -10.29 16.00 -1.06
CA VAL A 30 -9.78 14.62 -1.10
C VAL A 30 -10.08 13.99 -2.47
N ASN A 31 -11.28 14.19 -3.00
CA ASN A 31 -11.67 13.67 -4.31
C ASN A 31 -10.85 14.30 -5.44
N GLU A 32 -10.61 15.60 -5.38
CA GLU A 32 -9.77 16.31 -6.33
C GLU A 32 -8.32 15.81 -6.28
N ALA A 33 -7.73 15.70 -5.09
CA ALA A 33 -6.38 15.17 -4.93
C ALA A 33 -6.27 13.75 -5.48
N ASN A 34 -7.25 12.88 -5.17
CA ASN A 34 -7.32 11.53 -5.72
C ASN A 34 -7.43 11.55 -7.25
N ARG A 35 -8.30 12.40 -7.81
CA ARG A 35 -8.48 12.53 -9.27
C ARG A 35 -7.19 12.98 -9.94
N ARG A 36 -6.47 13.96 -9.37
CA ARG A 36 -5.17 14.41 -9.91
C ARG A 36 -4.15 13.27 -9.93
N THR A 37 -4.03 12.52 -8.83
CA THR A 37 -3.16 11.34 -8.75
C THR A 37 -3.54 10.29 -9.80
N TRP A 38 -4.82 9.94 -9.89
CA TRP A 38 -5.30 8.95 -10.86
C TRP A 38 -5.12 9.41 -12.31
N ASN A 39 -5.36 10.69 -12.60
CA ASN A 39 -5.17 11.27 -13.92
C ASN A 39 -3.70 11.31 -14.34
N GLY A 40 -2.78 11.48 -13.38
CA GLY A 40 -1.33 11.47 -13.61
C GLY A 40 -0.75 10.10 -13.99
N PHE A 41 -1.48 8.99 -13.79
CA PHE A 41 -1.05 7.69 -14.28
C PHE A 41 -1.23 7.55 -15.80
N ALA A 42 -0.32 6.81 -16.42
CA ALA A 42 -0.47 6.36 -17.79
C ALA A 42 -1.78 5.54 -17.95
N PRO A 43 -2.52 5.67 -19.07
CA PRO A 43 -3.79 4.97 -19.29
C PRO A 43 -3.72 3.45 -19.07
N GLU A 44 -2.63 2.82 -19.49
CA GLU A 44 -2.37 1.37 -19.40
C GLU A 44 -2.36 0.91 -17.94
N ARG A 45 -1.76 1.71 -17.04
CA ARG A 45 -1.76 1.42 -15.60
C ARG A 45 -3.17 1.41 -15.04
N ARG A 46 -3.99 2.40 -15.43
CA ARG A 46 -5.39 2.48 -14.98
C ARG A 46 -6.20 1.29 -15.48
N GLN A 47 -6.03 0.92 -16.75
CA GLN A 47 -6.69 -0.23 -17.35
C GLN A 47 -6.31 -1.53 -16.65
N ALA A 48 -5.03 -1.74 -16.37
CA ALA A 48 -4.54 -2.91 -15.66
C ALA A 48 -5.16 -3.04 -14.25
N TYR A 49 -5.16 -1.96 -13.47
CA TYR A 49 -5.79 -1.97 -12.15
C TYR A 49 -7.30 -2.26 -12.22
N GLN A 50 -8.01 -1.69 -13.20
CA GLN A 50 -9.44 -1.91 -13.37
C GLN A 50 -9.74 -3.35 -13.79
N ALA A 51 -8.95 -3.92 -14.69
CA ALA A 51 -9.10 -5.29 -15.15
C ALA A 51 -8.97 -6.29 -14.00
N VAL A 52 -7.91 -6.18 -13.17
CA VAL A 52 -7.72 -7.02 -11.99
C VAL A 52 -8.88 -6.88 -11.02
N ARG A 53 -9.29 -5.64 -10.71
CA ARG A 53 -10.42 -5.39 -9.80
C ARG A 53 -11.71 -6.02 -10.30
N ASN A 54 -11.97 -5.94 -11.60
CA ASN A 54 -13.16 -6.52 -12.20
C ASN A 54 -13.08 -8.05 -12.21
N ALA A 55 -11.94 -8.63 -12.56
CA ALA A 55 -11.73 -10.07 -12.56
C ALA A 55 -11.88 -10.66 -11.14
N LEU A 56 -11.33 -10.00 -10.10
CA LEU A 56 -11.55 -10.36 -8.70
C LEU A 56 -13.03 -10.30 -8.32
N ARG A 57 -13.73 -9.23 -8.72
CA ARG A 57 -15.16 -9.06 -8.42
C ARG A 57 -16.02 -10.13 -9.10
N ARG A 58 -15.66 -10.53 -10.32
CA ARG A 58 -16.34 -11.59 -11.08
C ARG A 58 -15.92 -13.00 -10.64
N GLY A 59 -14.86 -13.13 -9.84
CA GLY A 59 -14.31 -14.41 -9.39
C GLY A 59 -13.49 -15.16 -10.45
N GLU A 60 -13.10 -14.49 -11.54
CA GLU A 60 -12.26 -15.04 -12.61
C GLU A 60 -10.83 -15.30 -12.13
N ILE A 61 -10.37 -14.46 -11.20
CA ILE A 61 -9.11 -14.62 -10.48
C ILE A 61 -9.39 -14.56 -8.99
N LYS A 62 -8.55 -15.22 -8.20
CA LYS A 62 -8.57 -15.15 -6.74
C LYS A 62 -7.30 -14.47 -6.26
N GLN A 63 -7.42 -13.80 -5.12
CA GLN A 63 -6.25 -13.26 -4.46
C GLN A 63 -5.42 -14.40 -3.87
N GLU A 64 -4.20 -14.54 -4.35
CA GLU A 64 -3.25 -15.52 -3.84
C GLU A 64 -2.30 -14.88 -2.81
N PRO A 65 -1.72 -15.66 -1.90
CA PRO A 65 -0.70 -15.16 -0.98
C PRO A 65 0.54 -14.66 -1.73
N CYS A 66 1.40 -13.94 -1.02
CA CYS A 66 2.68 -13.48 -1.56
C CYS A 66 3.51 -14.65 -2.09
N GLU A 67 3.99 -14.57 -3.34
CA GLU A 67 4.77 -15.64 -3.96
C GLU A 67 6.11 -15.89 -3.25
N VAL A 68 6.67 -14.87 -2.59
CA VAL A 68 7.95 -14.97 -1.87
C VAL A 68 7.80 -15.53 -0.45
N CYS A 69 6.82 -15.05 0.34
CA CYS A 69 6.71 -15.39 1.76
C CYS A 69 5.38 -15.99 2.22
N GLY A 70 4.41 -16.16 1.33
CA GLY A 70 3.10 -16.72 1.67
C GLY A 70 2.16 -15.80 2.46
N ASP A 71 2.52 -14.53 2.70
CA ASP A 71 1.64 -13.58 3.39
C ASP A 71 0.35 -13.37 2.57
N LYS A 72 -0.80 -13.64 3.21
CA LYS A 72 -2.13 -13.49 2.61
C LYS A 72 -2.48 -12.03 2.34
N ASN A 73 -1.83 -11.08 2.99
CA ASN A 73 -1.99 -9.65 2.74
C ASN A 73 -1.14 -9.20 1.54
N SER A 74 -1.44 -9.77 0.38
CA SER A 74 -0.79 -9.53 -0.90
C SER A 74 -1.51 -8.46 -1.72
N HIS A 75 -0.81 -7.93 -2.71
CA HIS A 75 -1.34 -7.04 -3.72
C HIS A 75 -0.92 -7.54 -5.10
N ALA A 76 -1.75 -7.29 -6.11
CA ALA A 76 -1.42 -7.55 -7.50
C ALA A 76 -0.28 -6.62 -7.95
N HIS A 77 0.84 -7.23 -8.32
CA HIS A 77 1.96 -6.59 -8.98
C HIS A 77 1.83 -6.77 -10.49
N HIS A 78 2.10 -5.70 -11.24
CA HIS A 78 2.15 -5.74 -12.70
C HIS A 78 3.59 -5.51 -13.14
N ASP A 79 4.25 -6.55 -13.66
CA ASP A 79 5.53 -6.40 -14.35
C ASP A 79 5.33 -5.75 -15.74
N ASN A 80 4.21 -6.07 -16.40
CA ASN A 80 3.81 -5.46 -17.66
C ASN A 80 2.34 -5.00 -17.61
N TYR A 81 2.13 -3.70 -17.61
CA TYR A 81 0.80 -3.09 -17.58
C TYR A 81 -0.02 -3.31 -18.85
N THR A 82 0.57 -3.75 -19.97
CA THR A 82 -0.17 -4.10 -21.20
C THR A 82 -0.81 -5.50 -21.13
N ARG A 83 -0.42 -6.32 -20.14
CA ARG A 83 -0.96 -7.67 -19.91
C ARG A 83 -1.69 -7.66 -18.56
N PRO A 84 -2.91 -7.12 -18.50
CA PRO A 84 -3.50 -6.63 -17.26
C PRO A 84 -3.89 -7.74 -16.26
N LEU A 85 -4.06 -8.98 -16.69
CA LEU A 85 -4.36 -10.12 -15.82
C LEU A 85 -3.11 -10.98 -15.53
N GLU A 86 -1.97 -10.65 -16.11
CA GLU A 86 -0.70 -11.28 -15.80
C GLU A 86 -0.06 -10.56 -14.64
N ILE A 87 -0.49 -10.98 -13.46
CA ILE A 87 -0.11 -10.38 -12.20
C ILE A 87 0.61 -11.39 -11.33
N VAL A 88 1.51 -10.87 -10.51
CA VAL A 88 2.16 -11.63 -9.44
C VAL A 88 1.65 -11.10 -8.11
N TRP A 89 1.44 -11.98 -7.13
CA TRP A 89 0.98 -11.57 -5.82
C TRP A 89 2.17 -11.31 -4.89
N PHE A 90 2.29 -10.07 -4.42
CA PHE A 90 3.34 -9.69 -3.46
C PHE A 90 2.76 -8.97 -2.25
N CYS A 91 3.24 -9.29 -1.05
CA CYS A 91 2.96 -8.47 0.12
C CYS A 91 3.60 -7.08 -0.03
N ARG A 92 3.20 -6.13 0.82
CA ARG A 92 3.69 -4.73 0.74
C ARG A 92 5.21 -4.61 0.66
N ILE A 93 5.93 -5.51 1.33
CA ILE A 93 7.40 -5.57 1.40
C ILE A 93 7.97 -5.96 0.03
N HIS A 94 7.67 -7.18 -0.43
CA HIS A 94 8.21 -7.69 -1.69
C HIS A 94 7.71 -6.88 -2.89
N HIS A 95 6.52 -6.28 -2.79
CA HIS A 95 6.02 -5.37 -3.81
C HIS A 95 6.88 -4.11 -3.93
N ALA A 96 7.33 -3.52 -2.81
CA ALA A 96 8.22 -2.36 -2.82
C ALA A 96 9.60 -2.74 -3.36
N GLU A 97 10.15 -3.88 -2.89
CA GLU A 97 11.44 -4.41 -3.35
C GLU A 97 11.44 -4.67 -4.87
N ARG A 98 10.33 -5.20 -5.41
CA ARG A 98 10.16 -5.41 -6.85
C ARG A 98 10.17 -4.09 -7.65
N HIS A 99 9.67 -3.00 -7.06
CA HIS A 99 9.76 -1.65 -7.65
C HIS A 99 11.12 -0.98 -7.41
N GLY A 100 12.10 -1.68 -6.83
CA GLY A 100 13.41 -1.12 -6.47
C GLY A 100 13.34 -0.12 -5.31
N VAL A 101 12.20 -0.05 -4.61
CA VAL A 101 12.04 0.77 -3.41
C VAL A 101 12.49 -0.10 -2.24
N PRO A 102 13.55 0.29 -1.49
CA PRO A 102 13.94 -0.46 -0.30
C PRO A 102 12.74 -0.49 0.65
N SER A 103 12.20 -1.69 0.84
CA SER A 103 11.16 -1.93 1.83
C SER A 103 11.78 -1.69 3.22
N PRO A 104 11.03 -1.15 4.19
CA PRO A 104 11.48 -1.01 5.58
C PRO A 104 11.52 -2.38 6.29
N THR A 105 12.04 -3.41 5.63
CA THR A 105 11.86 -4.83 5.97
C THR A 105 12.58 -5.26 7.24
N ASP A 106 13.28 -4.37 7.92
CA ASP A 106 13.81 -4.70 9.21
C ASP A 106 13.01 -4.04 10.34
N ARG A 107 11.96 -4.73 10.79
CA ARG A 107 11.29 -4.40 12.06
C ARG A 107 12.16 -4.76 13.28
N THR A 108 13.31 -5.40 13.10
CA THR A 108 14.25 -5.81 14.15
C THR A 108 15.44 -4.83 14.27
N SER A 109 15.82 -4.08 13.24
CA SER A 109 16.93 -3.10 13.31
C SER A 109 16.55 -1.61 13.36
N LEU A 110 15.27 -1.26 13.54
CA LEU A 110 14.88 0.12 13.88
C LEU A 110 15.05 0.48 15.37
N ARG A 111 15.87 -0.27 16.11
CA ARG A 111 16.40 0.18 17.42
C ARG A 111 17.80 0.74 17.19
N ALA A 112 17.94 2.02 17.53
CA ALA A 112 19.15 2.84 17.50
C ALA A 112 19.41 3.60 16.18
N ARG A 113 18.72 4.72 16.00
CA ARG A 113 19.46 5.96 15.76
C ARG A 113 19.51 6.70 17.10
N PRO A 114 20.68 6.83 17.76
CA PRO A 114 20.78 7.74 18.89
C PRO A 114 20.47 9.16 18.40
N LEU A 115 19.69 9.88 19.20
CA LEU A 115 19.27 11.26 18.92
C LEU A 115 20.36 12.29 19.20
N ASP A 116 21.59 11.87 19.47
CA ASP A 116 22.64 12.78 19.93
C ASP A 116 23.91 12.60 19.09
N ALA A 117 24.14 13.54 18.18
CA ALA A 117 25.45 13.83 17.62
C ALA A 117 25.52 15.34 17.27
N ALA A 118 26.02 16.09 18.26
CA ALA A 118 26.51 17.48 18.26
C ALA A 118 25.51 18.60 17.94
#